data_AF-A0A1V1NWI7-F1
#
_entry.id   AF-A0A1V1NWI7-F1
#
_cell.length_a   1.000
_cell.length_b   1.000
_cell.length_c   1.000
_cell.angle_alpha   90.00
_cell.angle_beta   90.00
_cell.angle_gamma   90.00
#
_symmetry.space_group_name_H-M   'P 1'
#
loop_
_entity.id
_entity.type
_entity.pdbx_description
1 polymer ?
#
loop_
_entity_poly.entity_id
_entity_poly.type
_entity_poly.pdbx_seq_one_letter_code
_entity_poly.pdbx_strand_id
1 'polypeptide(L)'
;MEISYLREKLSLAKYELAIGAGDVRERLYDAFLAMHTLREADFPEQYRKDWRWIKKQLTRYEPIKDYEGKVFIGSVQNTLRRIK
;
A
#
# COMPACT_ATOMS: atom_id res chain seq x y z
N MET A 1 -17.22 -15.52 -1.28
CA MET A 1 -15.89 -15.63 -1.94
C MET A 1 -14.97 -14.46 -1.61
N GLU A 2 -15.48 -13.27 -1.25
CA GLU A 2 -14.66 -12.06 -0.97
C GLU A 2 -13.78 -12.13 0.30
N ILE A 3 -14.26 -12.74 1.40
CA ILE A 3 -13.51 -12.74 2.67
C ILE A 3 -12.19 -13.52 2.57
N SER A 4 -12.13 -14.58 1.75
CA SER A 4 -10.91 -15.37 1.58
C SER A 4 -9.82 -14.56 0.86
N TYR A 5 -10.19 -13.84 -0.20
CA TYR A 5 -9.28 -12.99 -0.95
C TYR A 5 -8.75 -11.83 -0.09
N LEU A 6 -9.64 -11.15 0.63
CA LEU A 6 -9.26 -10.08 1.55
C LEU A 6 -8.27 -10.58 2.60
N ARG A 7 -8.57 -11.72 3.23
CA ARG A 7 -7.72 -12.33 4.26
C ARG A 7 -6.36 -12.75 3.70
N GLU A 8 -6.31 -13.32 2.52
CA GLU A 8 -5.05 -13.70 1.86
C GLU A 8 -4.15 -12.48 1.67
N LYS A 9 -4.67 -11.41 1.05
CA LYS A 9 -3.91 -10.19 0.77
C LYS A 9 -3.43 -9.50 2.05
N LEU A 10 -4.29 -9.41 3.07
CA LEU A 10 -3.90 -8.85 4.37
C LEU A 10 -2.92 -9.73 5.13
N SER A 11 -2.98 -11.06 4.98
CA SER A 11 -2.03 -11.97 5.62
C SER A 11 -0.64 -11.86 5.02
N LEU A 12 -0.55 -11.70 3.69
CA LEU A 12 0.70 -11.41 2.99
C LEU A 12 1.26 -10.05 3.41
N ALA A 13 0.44 -9.00 3.40
CA ALA A 13 0.87 -7.69 3.86
C ALA A 13 1.37 -7.73 5.31
N LYS A 14 0.68 -8.44 6.20
CA LYS A 14 1.11 -8.68 7.58
C LYS A 14 2.46 -9.40 7.65
N TYR A 15 2.67 -10.43 6.83
CA TYR A 15 3.93 -11.16 6.79
C TYR A 15 5.09 -10.23 6.43
N GLU A 16 4.97 -9.46 5.34
CA GLU A 16 6.00 -8.51 4.92
C GLU A 16 6.28 -7.48 6.01
N LEU A 17 5.23 -6.93 6.62
CA LEU A 17 5.36 -5.96 7.72
C LEU A 17 5.92 -6.55 9.01
N ALA A 18 5.83 -7.86 9.26
CA ALA A 18 6.29 -8.48 10.50
C ALA A 18 7.71 -9.06 10.40
N ILE A 19 7.99 -9.79 9.31
CA ILE A 19 9.23 -10.55 9.14
C ILE A 19 9.73 -10.58 7.68
N GLY A 20 9.17 -9.76 6.79
CA GLY A 20 9.67 -9.61 5.42
C GLY A 20 11.14 -9.20 5.38
N ALA A 21 11.81 -9.52 4.27
CA ALA A 21 13.20 -9.16 4.06
C ALA A 21 13.34 -7.65 3.78
N GLY A 22 14.56 -7.13 3.93
CA GLY A 22 14.85 -5.73 3.62
C GLY A 22 14.58 -4.76 4.78
N ASP A 23 14.77 -3.48 4.50
CA ASP A 23 14.52 -2.40 5.46
C ASP A 23 13.01 -2.12 5.63
N VAL A 24 12.67 -1.21 6.55
CA VAL A 24 11.27 -0.86 6.82
C VAL A 24 10.53 -0.31 5.59
N ARG A 25 11.23 0.36 4.67
CA ARG A 25 10.63 0.95 3.46
C ARG A 25 10.37 -0.13 2.42
N GLU A 26 11.31 -1.05 2.23
CA GLU A 26 11.14 -2.21 1.35
C GLU A 26 9.94 -3.06 1.80
N ARG A 27 9.88 -3.38 3.10
CA ARG A 27 8.76 -4.14 3.68
C ARG A 27 7.41 -3.44 3.56
N LEU A 28 7.37 -2.10 3.71
CA LEU A 28 6.16 -1.31 3.48
C LEU A 28 5.73 -1.34 2.01
N TYR A 29 6.68 -1.31 1.09
CA TYR A 29 6.42 -1.39 -0.34
C TYR A 29 5.88 -2.76 -0.73
N ASP A 30 6.49 -3.84 -0.26
CA ASP A 30 6.05 -5.21 -0.52
C ASP A 30 4.68 -5.49 0.09
N ALA A 31 4.44 -5.00 1.32
CA ALA A 31 3.12 -5.04 1.91
C ALA A 31 2.07 -4.28 1.08
N PHE A 32 2.41 -3.12 0.53
CA PHE A 32 1.54 -2.41 -0.41
C PHE A 32 1.28 -3.25 -1.67
N LEU A 33 2.31 -3.85 -2.27
CA LEU A 33 2.13 -4.72 -3.45
C LEU A 33 1.21 -5.92 -3.16
N ALA A 34 1.27 -6.46 -1.95
CA ALA A 34 0.37 -7.55 -1.54
C ALA A 34 -1.10 -7.12 -1.44
N MET A 35 -1.40 -5.84 -1.20
CA MET A 35 -2.77 -5.37 -0.91
C MET A 35 -3.29 -4.26 -1.83
N HIS A 36 -2.53 -3.80 -2.82
CA HIS A 36 -2.90 -2.62 -3.65
C HIS A 36 -4.18 -2.82 -4.47
N THR A 37 -4.56 -4.08 -4.74
CA THR A 37 -5.75 -4.46 -5.49
C THR A 37 -7.04 -4.42 -4.66
N LEU A 38 -6.93 -4.34 -3.33
CA LEU A 38 -8.09 -4.24 -2.45
C LEU A 38 -8.79 -2.90 -2.61
N ARG A 39 -10.11 -2.93 -2.68
CA ARG A 39 -11.00 -1.77 -2.76
C ARG A 39 -11.67 -1.57 -1.42
N GLU A 40 -12.09 -0.35 -1.14
CA GLU A 40 -12.82 -0.03 0.10
C GLU A 40 -14.10 -0.88 0.27
N ALA A 41 -14.79 -1.19 -0.82
CA ALA A 41 -15.99 -2.03 -0.82
C ALA A 41 -15.71 -3.47 -0.34
N ASP A 42 -14.48 -3.96 -0.51
CA ASP A 42 -14.10 -5.32 -0.10
C ASP A 42 -14.01 -5.45 1.44
N PHE A 43 -13.99 -4.33 2.17
CA PHE A 43 -13.93 -4.29 3.64
C PHE A 43 -15.32 -4.16 4.28
N PRO A 44 -15.53 -4.82 5.45
CA PRO A 44 -16.64 -4.50 6.35
C PRO A 44 -16.66 -3.01 6.69
N GLU A 45 -17.86 -2.44 6.82
CA GLU A 45 -18.06 -0.99 6.94
C GLU A 45 -17.24 -0.34 8.05
N GLN A 46 -17.10 -1.02 9.19
CA GLN A 46 -16.31 -0.55 10.33
C GLN A 46 -14.82 -0.36 10.00
N TYR A 47 -14.26 -1.07 9.01
CA TYR A 47 -12.83 -1.02 8.66
C TYR A 47 -12.54 -0.15 7.43
N ARG A 48 -13.57 0.33 6.73
CA ARG A 48 -13.39 1.17 5.53
C ARG A 48 -12.66 2.48 5.85
N LYS A 49 -12.91 3.05 7.03
CA LYS A 49 -12.22 4.26 7.51
C LYS A 49 -10.72 4.02 7.66
N ASP A 50 -10.33 2.88 8.22
CA ASP A 50 -8.93 2.53 8.43
C ASP A 50 -8.24 2.25 7.09
N TRP A 51 -8.90 1.56 6.18
CA TRP A 51 -8.39 1.33 4.82
C TRP A 51 -8.13 2.65 4.08
N ARG A 52 -9.08 3.60 4.12
CA ARG A 52 -8.89 4.94 3.55
C ARG A 52 -7.70 5.67 4.18
N TRP A 53 -7.55 5.56 5.50
CA TRP A 53 -6.42 6.16 6.20
C TRP A 53 -5.09 5.57 5.73
N ILE A 54 -4.98 4.24 5.63
CA ILE A 54 -3.79 3.54 5.13
C ILE A 54 -3.45 4.03 3.71
N LYS A 55 -4.41 4.02 2.79
CA LYS A 55 -4.20 4.50 1.41
C LYS A 55 -3.71 5.95 1.39
N LYS A 56 -4.33 6.83 2.19
CA LYS A 56 -3.92 8.23 2.30
C LYS A 56 -2.50 8.39 2.83
N GLN A 57 -2.08 7.57 3.80
CA GLN A 57 -0.70 7.60 4.28
C GLN A 57 0.29 7.10 3.24
N LEU A 58 -0.03 6.02 2.52
CA LEU A 58 0.83 5.45 1.49
C LEU A 58 0.96 6.35 0.26
N THR A 59 -0.06 7.15 -0.07
CA THR A 59 -0.05 8.07 -1.22
C THR A 59 -0.03 9.54 -0.79
N ARG A 60 0.62 9.85 0.34
CA ARG A 60 0.68 11.22 0.88
C ARG A 60 1.32 12.21 -0.08
N TYR A 61 2.29 11.75 -0.87
CA TYR A 61 2.99 12.56 -1.86
C TYR A 61 2.63 12.09 -3.27
N GLU A 62 2.29 13.04 -4.13
CA GLU A 62 1.96 12.84 -5.55
C GLU A 62 3.07 12.13 -6.32
N PRO A 63 2.77 11.45 -7.45
CA PRO A 63 3.79 10.80 -8.25
C PRO A 63 4.71 11.84 -8.91
N ILE A 64 5.97 11.46 -9.13
CA ILE A 64 6.91 12.30 -9.90
C ILE A 64 6.76 11.93 -11.37
N LYS A 65 6.53 12.95 -12.20
CA LYS A 65 6.39 12.81 -13.65
C LYS A 65 7.68 13.24 -14.35
N ASP A 66 7.98 12.63 -15.49
CA ASP A 66 9.06 13.07 -16.37
C ASP A 66 8.63 14.28 -17.23
N TYR A 67 9.51 14.71 -18.15
CA TYR A 67 9.26 15.84 -19.04
C TYR A 67 8.12 15.61 -20.04
N GLU A 68 7.75 14.36 -20.30
CA GLU A 68 6.60 13.99 -21.16
C GLU A 68 5.30 13.87 -20.35
N GLY A 69 5.36 14.08 -19.02
CA GLY A 69 4.23 13.91 -18.12
C GLY A 69 3.93 12.46 -17.73
N LYS A 70 4.78 11.49 -18.11
CA LYS A 70 4.65 10.08 -17.71
C LYS A 70 5.14 9.89 -16.28
N VAL A 71 4.50 8.98 -15.54
CA VAL A 71 4.89 8.68 -14.16
C VAL A 71 6.23 7.96 -14.16
N PHE A 72 7.26 8.64 -13.65
CA PHE A 72 8.59 8.08 -13.43
C PHE A 72 8.69 7.41 -12.06
N ILE A 73 8.04 7.99 -11.03
CA ILE A 73 7.97 7.42 -9.68
C ILE A 73 6.53 7.52 -9.18
N GLY A 74 5.94 6.39 -8.80
CA GLY A 74 4.59 6.34 -8.25
C GLY A 74 4.47 7.00 -6.87
N SER A 75 3.24 7.37 -6.49
CA SER A 75 2.96 8.09 -5.23
C SER A 75 3.43 7.34 -3.99
N VAL A 76 3.34 5.99 -4.00
CA VAL A 76 3.81 5.16 -2.90
C VAL A 76 5.32 5.23 -2.78
N GLN A 77 6.05 5.01 -3.88
CA GLN A 77 7.51 5.09 -3.87
C GLN A 77 7.99 6.50 -3.46
N ASN A 78 7.36 7.57 -3.96
CA ASN A 78 7.71 8.94 -3.56
C ASN A 78 7.47 9.18 -2.06
N THR A 79 6.39 8.59 -1.52
CA THR A 79 6.09 8.70 -0.09
C THR A 79 7.10 7.96 0.77
N LEU A 80 7.43 6.71 0.43
CA LEU A 80 8.37 5.89 1.21
C LEU A 80 9.79 6.49 1.23
N ARG A 81 10.24 7.09 0.12
CA ARG A 81 11.54 7.79 0.04
C ARG A 81 11.65 8.98 1.00
N ARG A 82 10.54 9.49 1.52
CA ARG A 82 10.47 10.67 2.40
C ARG A 82 10.28 10.32 3.88
N ILE A 83 10.16 9.03 4.21
CA ILE A 83 10.16 8.56 5.59
C ILE A 83 11.56 8.82 6.17
N LYS A 84 11.63 9.49 7.32
CA LYS A 84 12.88 9.76 8.05
C LYS A 84 13.16 8.63 9.03
#